data_AF-A0A7J3LWP2-F1
#
_entry.id   AF-A0A7J3LWP2-F1
#
_cell.length_a   1.000
_cell.length_b   1.000
_cell.length_c   1.000
_cell.angle_alpha   90.00
_cell.angle_beta   90.00
_cell.angle_gamma   90.00
#
_symmetry.space_group_name_H-M   'P 1'
#
loop_
_entity.id
_entity.type
_entity.pdbx_description
1 polymer ?
#
loop_
_entity_poly.entity_id
_entity_poly.type
_entity_poly.pdbx_seq_one_letter_code
_entity_poly.pdbx_strand_id
1 'polypeptide(L)'
;MNLIDRIMDFRYNPRYSPEWGSGGIFGLRYYKGILYFTLAFEAEAYFIGLNRSRVYGFDLVGEGHGPRSGGDTYNAVETIDDEIYFGGWVHAPAIYSGKVDRRGRILFHNKFSHLHSYNVCEDRVKVLWTDSIRHETEWTGEVSEIIYDPVGDGLFMGRADGHRNLGIYYIDRRGGYMKCISCIPGLKGTRYLDQVCFDVTRSWVKGVEAIQTIDLVTKSLEVKEIDYREASIDGGTVWWPYSGCATSAYSRIFFFVRGGAIIGDPIGDIDGLTFVRLFDFGYTGYSPSRTMAKSIAGGILVAFNSYTHGIVHPRNEFEEKLKEFFNFIVGPSILLYITPPIARIVFTAGARITGFESIGDRLIVALSNEANLAAEDATPNDTGTRELIALDQGKLLTSIAKPVYFQLLGKHIRDMPWGGIPLYGYKNPRIVIYPRRDKYTKLTIYSYDVSLPVLKAEEDHYTIKYGEYVDLSAFRDSIVSFRFDNIDLDTKIKICLS
;
A
#
# COMPACT_ATOMS: atom_id res chain seq x y z
N MET A 1 14.25 -12.15 28.52
CA MET A 1 14.04 -11.80 27.10
C MET A 1 12.76 -10.99 27.04
N ASN A 2 12.80 -9.75 26.57
CA ASN A 2 11.58 -8.95 26.41
C ASN A 2 10.84 -9.38 25.12
N LEU A 3 9.60 -8.93 24.91
CA LEU A 3 8.81 -9.30 23.73
C LEU A 3 9.51 -8.91 22.42
N ILE A 4 10.19 -7.76 22.39
CA ILE A 4 10.87 -7.24 21.20
C ILE A 4 12.05 -8.13 20.82
N ASP A 5 12.91 -8.50 21.78
CA ASP A 5 14.03 -9.42 21.54
C ASP A 5 13.51 -10.71 20.87
N ARG A 6 12.41 -11.24 21.39
CA ARG A 6 11.77 -12.46 20.90
C ARG A 6 11.18 -12.28 19.48
N ILE A 7 10.69 -11.09 19.14
CA ILE A 7 10.22 -10.75 17.78
C ILE A 7 11.40 -10.62 16.81
N MET A 8 12.55 -10.10 17.28
CA MET A 8 13.74 -9.89 16.44
C MET A 8 14.47 -11.19 16.11
N ASP A 9 14.18 -12.29 16.79
CA ASP A 9 14.70 -13.62 16.46
C ASP A 9 14.09 -14.20 15.16
N PHE A 10 13.01 -13.61 14.65
CA PHE A 10 12.34 -14.10 13.45
C PHE A 10 12.97 -13.58 12.16
N ARG A 11 13.51 -14.51 11.37
CA ARG A 11 13.88 -14.32 9.97
C ARG A 11 13.32 -15.45 9.14
N TYR A 12 12.61 -15.10 8.08
CA TYR A 12 11.89 -16.06 7.25
C TYR A 12 12.54 -16.17 5.87
N ASN A 13 13.26 -17.27 5.68
CA ASN A 13 13.87 -17.61 4.40
C ASN A 13 12.82 -18.20 3.44
N PRO A 14 13.02 -18.06 2.11
CA PRO A 14 12.21 -18.72 1.10
C PRO A 14 11.95 -20.22 1.37
N ARG A 15 10.71 -20.67 1.17
CA ARG A 15 10.27 -22.07 1.33
C ARG A 15 9.29 -22.47 0.23
N TYR A 16 8.96 -23.76 0.15
CA TYR A 16 7.92 -24.26 -0.73
C TYR A 16 6.57 -23.64 -0.34
N SER A 17 6.02 -22.87 -1.26
CA SER A 17 4.82 -22.07 -1.08
C SER A 17 4.43 -21.61 -2.49
N PRO A 18 3.59 -22.38 -3.20
CA PRO A 18 3.24 -22.06 -4.57
C PRO A 18 2.43 -20.76 -4.61
N GLU A 19 3.02 -19.69 -5.16
CA GLU A 19 2.35 -18.40 -5.39
C GLU A 19 3.11 -17.51 -6.39
N TRP A 20 2.58 -16.33 -6.67
CA TRP A 20 3.24 -15.29 -7.48
C TRP A 20 4.30 -14.51 -6.68
N GLY A 21 5.51 -15.05 -6.55
CA GLY A 21 6.68 -14.31 -6.06
C GLY A 21 6.94 -14.45 -4.57
N SER A 22 6.99 -13.33 -3.84
CA SER A 22 7.17 -13.34 -2.38
C SER A 22 6.02 -12.68 -1.62
N GLY A 23 5.54 -13.41 -0.62
CA GLY A 23 4.54 -12.98 0.33
C GLY A 23 5.25 -12.31 1.50
N GLY A 24 5.05 -11.00 1.64
CA GLY A 24 5.57 -10.23 2.78
C GLY A 24 5.01 -10.63 4.14
N ILE A 25 5.39 -9.86 5.16
CA ILE A 25 4.75 -9.93 6.48
C ILE A 25 3.66 -8.86 6.52
N PHE A 26 2.40 -9.28 6.64
CA PHE A 26 1.22 -8.41 6.55
C PHE A 26 0.30 -8.55 7.75
N GLY A 27 -0.64 -7.63 7.90
CA GLY A 27 -1.59 -7.58 9.01
C GLY A 27 -0.90 -7.23 10.34
N LEU A 28 0.29 -6.61 10.32
CA LEU A 28 1.08 -6.38 11.52
C LEU A 28 0.31 -5.52 12.54
N ARG A 29 -0.08 -6.12 13.67
CA ARG A 29 -0.96 -5.52 14.67
C ARG A 29 -0.56 -5.93 16.08
N TYR A 30 -0.36 -4.97 16.97
CA TYR A 30 -0.06 -5.22 18.39
C TYR A 30 -1.29 -4.87 19.23
N TYR A 31 -1.81 -5.86 19.94
CA TYR A 31 -3.04 -5.72 20.71
C TYR A 31 -3.01 -6.58 21.96
N LYS A 32 -3.29 -5.97 23.12
CA LYS A 32 -3.36 -6.64 24.43
C LYS A 32 -2.20 -7.62 24.69
N GLY A 33 -0.97 -7.20 24.39
CA GLY A 33 0.23 -8.00 24.63
C GLY A 33 0.53 -9.08 23.58
N ILE A 34 -0.19 -9.09 22.45
CA ILE A 34 0.01 -9.99 21.31
C ILE A 34 0.38 -9.17 20.08
N LEU A 35 1.49 -9.52 19.45
CA LEU A 35 1.80 -9.13 18.08
C LEU A 35 1.23 -10.19 17.13
N TYR A 36 0.33 -9.77 16.26
CA TYR A 36 -0.23 -10.54 15.17
C TYR A 36 0.41 -10.13 13.84
N PHE A 37 0.64 -11.11 12.96
CA PHE A 37 0.90 -10.91 11.54
C PHE A 37 0.66 -12.22 10.77
N THR A 38 0.55 -12.11 9.45
CA THR A 38 0.65 -13.25 8.53
C THR A 38 1.99 -13.24 7.83
N LEU A 39 2.56 -14.43 7.66
CA LEU A 39 3.58 -14.69 6.66
C LEU A 39 2.84 -15.10 5.39
N ALA A 40 2.65 -14.14 4.48
CA ALA A 40 1.88 -14.39 3.27
C ALA A 40 2.57 -15.42 2.39
N PHE A 41 1.75 -16.11 1.60
CA PHE A 41 2.07 -17.27 0.77
C PHE A 41 2.43 -18.52 1.59
N GLU A 42 3.12 -18.43 2.72
CA GLU A 42 3.34 -19.61 3.58
C GLU A 42 2.08 -20.07 4.33
N ALA A 43 0.99 -19.29 4.27
CA ALA A 43 -0.25 -19.58 4.99
C ALA A 43 -0.02 -19.79 6.50
N GLU A 44 0.75 -18.88 7.11
CA GLU A 44 1.01 -18.91 8.55
C GLU A 44 0.57 -17.60 9.20
N ALA A 45 -0.35 -17.68 10.16
CA ALA A 45 -0.74 -16.57 11.02
C ALA A 45 -0.05 -16.71 12.39
N TYR A 46 0.77 -15.73 12.75
CA TYR A 46 1.54 -15.68 13.98
C TYR A 46 0.81 -14.86 15.04
N PHE A 47 0.80 -15.35 16.28
CA PHE A 47 0.31 -14.65 17.47
C PHE A 47 1.36 -14.75 18.58
N ILE A 48 2.15 -13.70 18.74
CA ILE A 48 3.36 -13.70 19.58
C ILE A 48 3.15 -12.80 20.78
N GLY A 49 3.23 -13.36 21.98
CA GLY A 49 3.23 -12.62 23.25
C GLY A 49 4.47 -12.92 24.08
N LEU A 50 4.60 -12.28 25.25
CA LEU A 50 5.79 -12.43 26.09
C LEU A 50 6.08 -13.90 26.46
N ASN A 51 5.05 -14.63 26.89
CA ASN A 51 5.14 -16.02 27.35
C ASN A 51 4.39 -17.02 26.45
N ARG A 52 3.90 -16.57 25.29
CA ARG A 52 3.11 -17.39 24.37
C ARG A 52 3.51 -17.15 22.92
N SER A 53 3.36 -18.17 22.09
CA SER A 53 3.55 -18.08 20.64
C SER A 53 2.66 -19.14 19.99
N ARG A 54 1.75 -18.71 19.13
CA ARG A 54 0.92 -19.59 18.31
C ARG A 54 1.22 -19.29 16.84
N VAL A 55 1.30 -20.36 16.05
CA VAL A 55 1.29 -20.29 14.59
C VAL A 55 0.08 -21.08 14.13
N TYR A 56 -0.79 -20.44 13.35
CA TYR A 56 -2.00 -21.04 12.80
C TYR A 56 -1.84 -21.20 11.29
N GLY A 57 -1.94 -22.45 10.81
CA GLY A 57 -1.74 -22.82 9.41
C GLY A 57 -2.99 -22.77 8.53
N PHE A 58 -4.03 -22.01 8.91
CA PHE A 58 -5.33 -21.96 8.20
C PHE A 58 -6.07 -23.30 8.09
N ASP A 59 -5.82 -24.25 8.99
CA ASP A 59 -6.39 -25.61 8.94
C ASP A 59 -7.91 -25.69 9.08
N LEU A 60 -8.58 -24.60 9.48
CA LEU A 60 -10.04 -24.52 9.58
C LEU A 60 -10.71 -24.11 8.25
N VAL A 61 -9.95 -23.83 7.19
CA VAL A 61 -10.46 -23.45 5.86
C VAL A 61 -10.16 -24.54 4.84
N GLY A 62 -11.18 -24.89 4.04
CA GLY A 62 -11.09 -25.93 3.01
C GLY A 62 -11.11 -27.35 3.58
N GLU A 63 -11.24 -28.34 2.71
CA GLU A 63 -11.41 -29.76 3.08
C GLU A 63 -10.19 -30.62 2.72
N GLY A 64 -9.29 -30.13 1.86
CA GLY A 64 -8.21 -30.94 1.34
C GLY A 64 -6.98 -30.97 2.24
N HIS A 65 -6.35 -32.14 2.34
CA HIS A 65 -5.04 -32.30 2.94
C HIS A 65 -3.95 -31.96 1.92
N GLY A 66 -2.96 -31.14 2.30
CA GLY A 66 -1.84 -30.79 1.42
C GLY A 66 -1.17 -29.46 1.79
N PRO A 67 -0.13 -29.05 1.03
CA PRO A 67 0.52 -27.77 1.27
C PRO A 67 -0.48 -26.63 1.06
N ARG A 68 -0.50 -25.69 1.99
CA ARG A 68 -1.32 -24.48 1.91
C ARG A 68 -0.46 -23.34 1.36
N SER A 69 -1.10 -22.44 0.62
CA SER A 69 -0.53 -21.15 0.25
C SER A 69 -1.55 -20.08 0.57
N GLY A 70 -1.16 -18.94 1.15
CA GLY A 70 -2.14 -17.94 1.56
C GLY A 70 -1.67 -16.99 2.62
N GLY A 71 -2.61 -16.19 3.11
CA GLY A 71 -2.40 -15.12 4.06
C GLY A 71 -3.09 -13.86 3.58
N ASP A 72 -2.54 -12.72 4.00
CA ASP A 72 -3.06 -11.41 3.66
C ASP A 72 -1.99 -10.66 2.88
N THR A 73 -2.35 -10.02 1.77
CA THR A 73 -1.41 -9.20 0.99
C THR A 73 -1.77 -7.72 0.98
N TYR A 74 -2.73 -7.33 1.83
CA TYR A 74 -3.30 -6.00 1.91
C TYR A 74 -3.34 -5.42 3.34
N ASN A 75 -3.05 -6.18 4.41
CA ASN A 75 -3.17 -5.74 5.82
C ASN A 75 -4.63 -5.65 6.32
N ALA A 76 -5.48 -6.60 5.95
CA ALA A 76 -6.86 -6.75 6.43
C ALA A 76 -6.90 -7.26 7.88
N VAL A 77 -6.77 -6.34 8.85
CA VAL A 77 -6.77 -6.66 10.29
C VAL A 77 -7.43 -5.57 11.13
N GLU A 78 -8.30 -5.99 12.05
CA GLU A 78 -8.95 -5.09 13.02
C GLU A 78 -9.00 -5.71 14.42
N THR A 79 -9.04 -4.89 15.46
CA THR A 79 -9.01 -5.36 16.86
C THR A 79 -10.12 -4.72 17.69
N ILE A 80 -10.93 -5.55 18.33
CA ILE A 80 -12.06 -5.12 19.17
C ILE A 80 -12.20 -6.05 20.37
N ASP A 81 -12.40 -5.49 21.56
CA ASP A 81 -12.51 -6.23 22.82
C ASP A 81 -11.34 -7.20 23.05
N ASP A 82 -11.57 -8.50 23.04
CA ASP A 82 -10.54 -9.53 23.20
C ASP A 82 -10.21 -10.23 21.87
N GLU A 83 -10.65 -9.69 20.74
CA GLU A 83 -10.53 -10.34 19.43
C GLU A 83 -9.61 -9.55 18.49
N ILE A 84 -8.75 -10.30 17.78
CA ILE A 84 -8.06 -9.85 16.57
C ILE A 84 -8.77 -10.49 15.38
N TYR A 85 -9.43 -9.69 14.57
CA TYR A 85 -10.07 -10.13 13.33
C TYR A 85 -9.08 -10.00 12.18
N PHE A 86 -9.00 -11.04 11.35
CA PHE A 86 -8.08 -11.04 10.22
C PHE A 86 -8.65 -11.73 8.99
N GLY A 87 -8.35 -11.12 7.84
CA GLY A 87 -8.84 -11.50 6.52
C GLY A 87 -7.72 -11.99 5.62
N GLY A 88 -8.05 -12.09 4.33
CA GLY A 88 -7.15 -12.49 3.26
C GLY A 88 -7.73 -13.61 2.43
N TRP A 89 -6.84 -14.44 1.91
CA TRP A 89 -7.16 -15.60 1.08
C TRP A 89 -6.25 -16.78 1.41
N VAL A 90 -6.72 -17.98 1.07
CA VAL A 90 -5.92 -19.20 1.21
C VAL A 90 -6.27 -20.23 0.14
N HIS A 91 -5.24 -20.84 -0.42
CA HIS A 91 -5.28 -22.08 -1.17
C HIS A 91 -5.20 -23.28 -0.22
N ALA A 92 -6.24 -24.10 -0.20
CA ALA A 92 -6.39 -25.20 0.75
C ALA A 92 -6.83 -26.52 0.07
N PRO A 93 -5.92 -27.30 -0.54
CA PRO A 93 -4.48 -27.05 -0.72
C PRO A 93 -4.13 -26.23 -1.98
N ALA A 94 -2.89 -25.74 -2.05
CA ALA A 94 -2.31 -25.10 -3.23
C ALA A 94 -1.92 -26.13 -4.31
N ILE A 95 -2.25 -25.82 -5.56
CA ILE A 95 -1.98 -26.68 -6.72
C ILE A 95 -1.19 -25.90 -7.75
N TYR A 96 0.10 -26.21 -7.86
CA TYR A 96 0.97 -25.73 -8.92
C TYR A 96 0.89 -26.66 -10.13
N SER A 97 0.45 -26.16 -11.28
CA SER A 97 0.30 -26.99 -12.49
C SER A 97 1.55 -27.05 -13.37
N GLY A 98 2.66 -26.47 -12.92
CA GLY A 98 3.93 -26.47 -13.64
C GLY A 98 4.14 -25.23 -14.50
N LYS A 99 5.17 -25.28 -15.36
CA LYS A 99 5.52 -24.21 -16.30
C LYS A 99 5.32 -24.63 -17.74
N VAL A 100 4.70 -23.76 -18.54
CA VAL A 100 4.63 -23.87 -20.01
C VAL A 100 5.17 -22.57 -20.60
N ASP A 101 6.14 -22.64 -21.51
CA ASP A 101 6.73 -21.45 -22.16
C ASP A 101 7.17 -20.35 -21.17
N ARG A 102 7.82 -20.77 -20.06
CA ARG A 102 8.26 -19.96 -18.90
C ARG A 102 7.17 -19.50 -17.95
N ARG A 103 5.89 -19.67 -18.31
CA ARG A 103 4.75 -19.25 -17.52
C ARG A 103 4.36 -20.32 -16.52
N GLY A 104 4.47 -20.01 -15.23
CA GLY A 104 4.04 -20.85 -14.14
C GLY A 104 2.61 -20.55 -13.70
N ARG A 105 1.84 -21.61 -13.45
CA ARG A 105 0.41 -21.49 -13.16
C ARG A 105 0.01 -22.15 -11.85
N ILE A 106 -0.90 -21.48 -11.14
CA ILE A 106 -1.59 -21.99 -9.96
C ILE A 106 -3.08 -22.14 -10.31
N LEU A 107 -3.69 -23.21 -9.80
CA LEU A 107 -5.12 -23.48 -10.00
C LEU A 107 -5.93 -22.97 -8.80
N PHE A 108 -7.05 -22.28 -9.09
CA PHE A 108 -7.89 -21.64 -8.06
C PHE A 108 -9.04 -22.51 -7.55
N HIS A 109 -9.07 -23.80 -7.88
CA HIS A 109 -10.14 -24.72 -7.44
C HIS A 109 -10.31 -24.73 -5.92
N ASN A 110 -9.21 -24.52 -5.20
CA ASN A 110 -9.17 -24.51 -3.73
C ASN A 110 -8.80 -23.13 -3.18
N LYS A 111 -9.01 -22.03 -3.91
CA LYS A 111 -8.80 -20.68 -3.39
C LYS A 111 -10.05 -20.22 -2.65
N PHE A 112 -9.87 -19.82 -1.40
CA PHE A 112 -10.91 -19.34 -0.50
C PHE A 112 -10.59 -17.93 -0.04
N SER A 113 -11.58 -17.05 -0.03
CA SER A 113 -11.55 -15.85 0.81
C SER A 113 -11.99 -16.23 2.22
N HIS A 114 -11.46 -15.56 3.24
CA HIS A 114 -11.81 -15.90 4.63
C HIS A 114 -11.84 -14.68 5.56
N LEU A 115 -12.61 -14.82 6.63
CA LEU A 115 -12.57 -13.97 7.82
C LEU A 115 -12.45 -14.86 9.05
N HIS A 116 -11.45 -14.60 9.87
CA HIS A 116 -11.22 -15.26 11.15
C HIS A 116 -11.26 -14.25 12.30
N SER A 117 -11.41 -14.78 13.52
CA SER A 117 -11.08 -14.09 14.75
C SER A 117 -10.10 -14.91 15.58
N TYR A 118 -9.28 -14.22 16.35
CA TYR A 118 -8.42 -14.80 17.38
C TYR A 118 -8.70 -14.14 18.72
N ASN A 119 -9.12 -14.94 19.70
CA ASN A 119 -9.36 -14.48 21.05
C ASN A 119 -8.05 -14.45 21.85
N VAL A 120 -7.64 -13.26 22.30
CA VAL A 120 -6.39 -13.03 23.04
C VAL A 120 -6.42 -13.58 24.46
N CYS A 121 -7.59 -13.85 25.04
CA CYS A 121 -7.74 -14.40 26.38
C CYS A 121 -7.75 -15.93 26.35
N GLU A 122 -8.46 -16.52 25.40
CA GLU A 122 -8.64 -17.96 25.26
C GLU A 122 -7.53 -18.65 24.44
N ASP A 123 -6.68 -17.88 23.76
CA ASP A 123 -5.74 -18.40 22.75
C ASP A 123 -6.49 -19.30 21.76
N ARG A 124 -7.50 -18.77 21.08
CA ARG A 124 -8.37 -19.56 20.19
C ARG A 124 -8.63 -18.83 18.89
N VAL A 125 -8.41 -19.54 17.79
CA VAL A 125 -8.77 -19.08 16.45
C VAL A 125 -10.13 -19.65 16.06
N LYS A 126 -10.98 -18.84 15.43
CA LYS A 126 -12.29 -19.22 14.90
C LYS A 126 -12.45 -18.70 13.47
N VAL A 127 -13.06 -19.51 12.61
CA VAL A 127 -13.56 -19.05 11.30
C VAL A 127 -14.92 -18.41 11.49
N LEU A 128 -15.07 -17.18 11.01
CA LEU A 128 -16.36 -16.49 10.98
C LEU A 128 -17.06 -16.68 9.64
N TRP A 129 -16.29 -16.67 8.55
CA TRP A 129 -16.83 -16.77 7.21
C TRP A 129 -15.76 -17.20 6.19
N THR A 130 -16.18 -17.91 5.14
CA THR A 130 -15.35 -18.30 3.99
C THR A 130 -16.17 -18.31 2.71
N ASP A 131 -15.53 -18.10 1.56
CA ASP A 131 -16.18 -18.14 0.24
C ASP A 131 -15.23 -18.59 -0.87
N SER A 132 -15.74 -19.39 -1.80
CA SER A 132 -15.02 -19.89 -2.97
C SER A 132 -16.01 -20.22 -4.09
N ILE A 133 -15.60 -19.96 -5.33
CA ILE A 133 -16.32 -20.37 -6.55
C ILE A 133 -15.77 -21.65 -7.16
N ARG A 134 -14.68 -22.21 -6.60
CA ARG A 134 -14.04 -23.47 -7.03
C ARG A 134 -13.71 -23.53 -8.53
N HIS A 135 -13.23 -22.43 -9.10
CA HIS A 135 -12.93 -22.31 -10.53
C HIS A 135 -11.42 -22.48 -10.81
N GLU A 136 -11.06 -22.89 -12.03
CA GLU A 136 -9.66 -23.17 -12.39
C GLU A 136 -8.79 -21.90 -12.48
N THR A 137 -9.35 -20.82 -13.03
CA THR A 137 -8.65 -19.54 -13.35
C THR A 137 -9.25 -18.30 -12.68
N GLU A 138 -10.44 -18.42 -12.09
CA GLU A 138 -11.14 -17.30 -11.48
C GLU A 138 -11.25 -17.55 -9.98
N TRP A 139 -11.33 -16.48 -9.19
CA TRP A 139 -11.52 -16.58 -7.75
C TRP A 139 -12.40 -15.45 -7.24
N THR A 140 -12.86 -15.61 -6.00
CA THR A 140 -13.65 -14.59 -5.30
C THR A 140 -12.75 -13.49 -4.76
N GLY A 141 -13.24 -12.26 -4.65
CA GLY A 141 -12.45 -11.14 -4.12
C GLY A 141 -11.94 -11.43 -2.71
N GLU A 142 -10.63 -11.23 -2.51
CA GLU A 142 -9.93 -11.38 -1.25
C GLU A 142 -10.47 -10.37 -0.23
N VAL A 143 -10.46 -10.71 1.05
CA VAL A 143 -10.74 -9.72 2.10
C VAL A 143 -9.50 -8.83 2.24
N SER A 144 -9.59 -7.59 1.75
CA SER A 144 -8.45 -6.66 1.63
C SER A 144 -8.42 -5.56 2.68
N GLU A 145 -9.54 -5.37 3.39
CA GLU A 145 -9.67 -4.43 4.50
C GLU A 145 -10.77 -4.89 5.47
N ILE A 146 -10.59 -4.63 6.77
CA ILE A 146 -11.60 -4.89 7.80
C ILE A 146 -11.76 -3.63 8.64
N ILE A 147 -13.00 -3.14 8.80
CA ILE A 147 -13.30 -1.92 9.56
C ILE A 147 -14.44 -2.20 10.52
N TYR A 148 -14.24 -1.87 11.79
CA TYR A 148 -15.27 -2.01 12.82
C TYR A 148 -16.37 -0.95 12.71
N ASP A 149 -17.62 -1.39 12.81
CA ASP A 149 -18.81 -0.57 13.03
C ASP A 149 -19.13 -0.49 14.53
N PRO A 150 -18.76 0.60 15.23
CA PRO A 150 -19.08 0.77 16.65
C PRO A 150 -20.57 1.00 16.92
N VAL A 151 -21.37 1.37 15.92
CA VAL A 151 -22.82 1.61 16.07
C VAL A 151 -23.58 0.29 15.95
N GLY A 152 -23.20 -0.52 14.96
CA GLY A 152 -23.86 -1.79 14.64
C GLY A 152 -23.25 -3.05 15.29
N ASP A 153 -22.11 -2.95 15.98
CA ASP A 153 -21.34 -4.09 16.52
C ASP A 153 -21.00 -5.15 15.44
N GLY A 154 -20.53 -4.68 14.29
CA GLY A 154 -20.19 -5.54 13.14
C GLY A 154 -18.92 -5.11 12.43
N LEU A 155 -18.61 -5.81 11.35
CA LEU A 155 -17.40 -5.62 10.55
C LEU A 155 -17.79 -5.35 9.10
N PHE A 156 -17.32 -4.21 8.58
CA PHE A 156 -17.25 -3.98 7.15
C PHE A 156 -15.99 -4.65 6.58
N MET A 157 -16.12 -5.24 5.40
CA MET A 157 -15.03 -5.88 4.67
C MET A 157 -14.96 -5.35 3.26
N GLY A 158 -13.79 -4.85 2.89
CA GLY A 158 -13.45 -4.62 1.48
C GLY A 158 -13.14 -5.95 0.81
N ARG A 159 -13.80 -6.23 -0.32
CA ARG A 159 -13.52 -7.38 -1.18
C ARG A 159 -13.13 -6.92 -2.58
N ALA A 160 -11.86 -7.12 -2.89
CA ALA A 160 -11.26 -6.78 -4.18
C ALA A 160 -10.18 -7.80 -4.54
N ASP A 161 -9.36 -7.53 -5.57
CA ASP A 161 -8.36 -8.46 -6.11
C ASP A 161 -8.95 -9.86 -6.41
N GLY A 162 -9.87 -9.92 -7.38
CA GLY A 162 -10.52 -11.15 -7.78
C GLY A 162 -11.47 -10.96 -8.97
N HIS A 163 -12.28 -11.97 -9.26
CA HIS A 163 -13.17 -12.01 -10.43
C HIS A 163 -14.65 -11.95 -10.06
N ARG A 164 -15.03 -12.56 -8.93
CA ARG A 164 -16.42 -12.70 -8.48
C ARG A 164 -16.57 -12.22 -7.04
N ASN A 165 -17.80 -11.92 -6.63
CA ASN A 165 -18.16 -11.54 -5.25
C ASN A 165 -17.30 -10.38 -4.71
N LEU A 166 -17.06 -9.38 -5.55
CA LEU A 166 -16.37 -8.15 -5.20
C LEU A 166 -17.35 -7.16 -4.58
N GLY A 167 -16.85 -6.23 -3.77
CA GLY A 167 -17.68 -5.20 -3.15
C GLY A 167 -17.33 -4.90 -1.71
N ILE A 168 -18.24 -4.21 -1.03
CA ILE A 168 -18.21 -3.99 0.41
C ILE A 168 -19.25 -4.87 1.07
N TYR A 169 -18.82 -5.66 2.04
CA TYR A 169 -19.67 -6.59 2.77
C TYR A 169 -19.72 -6.26 4.26
N TYR A 170 -20.79 -6.67 4.93
CA TYR A 170 -20.98 -6.50 6.37
C TYR A 170 -21.31 -7.84 7.03
N ILE A 171 -20.72 -8.10 8.19
CA ILE A 171 -21.05 -9.24 9.05
C ILE A 171 -21.14 -8.81 10.52
N ASP A 172 -22.12 -9.33 11.24
CA ASP A 172 -22.24 -9.15 12.69
C ASP A 172 -21.14 -9.93 13.41
N ARG A 173 -20.49 -9.33 14.42
CA ARG A 173 -19.39 -9.99 15.15
C ARG A 173 -19.83 -11.23 15.92
N ARG A 174 -21.10 -11.33 16.30
CA ARG A 174 -21.70 -12.50 16.98
C ARG A 174 -21.91 -13.66 16.00
N GLY A 175 -21.68 -13.42 14.72
CA GLY A 175 -21.86 -14.36 13.62
C GLY A 175 -23.15 -14.08 12.85
N GLY A 176 -23.30 -14.74 11.71
CA GLY A 176 -24.47 -14.59 10.86
C GLY A 176 -24.13 -14.65 9.39
N TYR A 177 -25.10 -14.26 8.57
CA TYR A 177 -24.93 -14.18 7.12
C TYR A 177 -24.20 -12.91 6.72
N MET A 178 -23.27 -13.03 5.78
CA MET A 178 -22.52 -11.90 5.26
C MET A 178 -23.35 -11.15 4.21
N LYS A 179 -23.67 -9.88 4.48
CA LYS A 179 -24.51 -9.04 3.62
C LYS A 179 -23.65 -8.20 2.68
N CYS A 180 -23.96 -8.23 1.38
CA CYS A 180 -23.38 -7.26 0.44
C CYS A 180 -24.03 -5.88 0.66
N ILE A 181 -23.22 -4.87 0.93
CA ILE A 181 -23.65 -3.47 1.11
C ILE A 181 -23.49 -2.69 -0.19
N SER A 182 -22.39 -2.94 -0.91
CA SER A 182 -22.10 -2.35 -2.22
C SER A 182 -21.44 -3.41 -3.10
N CYS A 183 -21.94 -3.62 -4.32
CA CYS A 183 -21.29 -4.50 -5.30
C CYS A 183 -20.12 -3.81 -6.03
N ILE A 184 -19.79 -2.56 -5.67
CA ILE A 184 -18.68 -1.80 -6.23
C ILE A 184 -17.40 -2.17 -5.45
N PRO A 185 -16.36 -2.73 -6.09
CA PRO A 185 -15.16 -3.16 -5.39
C PRO A 185 -14.48 -1.99 -4.67
N GLY A 186 -14.14 -2.20 -3.40
CA GLY A 186 -13.26 -1.34 -2.64
C GLY A 186 -12.11 -2.16 -2.05
N LEU A 187 -10.89 -1.82 -2.42
CA LEU A 187 -9.68 -2.50 -1.97
C LEU A 187 -9.32 -2.02 -0.57
N LYS A 188 -9.28 -0.71 -0.37
CA LYS A 188 -8.91 -0.09 0.91
C LYS A 188 -9.94 0.88 1.42
N GLY A 189 -9.94 1.05 2.73
CA GLY A 189 -10.86 1.93 3.42
C GLY A 189 -10.38 2.34 4.80
N THR A 190 -11.09 3.28 5.39
CA THR A 190 -10.88 3.77 6.75
C THR A 190 -12.22 4.22 7.32
N ARG A 191 -12.33 4.22 8.65
CA ARG A 191 -13.39 4.97 9.32
C ARG A 191 -13.10 6.47 9.18
N TYR A 192 -14.15 7.28 9.04
CA TYR A 192 -14.11 8.74 9.04
C TYR A 192 -15.32 9.25 9.81
N LEU A 193 -15.09 9.81 11.00
CA LEU A 193 -16.18 10.22 11.90
C LEU A 193 -17.20 9.07 12.12
N ASP A 194 -18.47 9.29 11.77
CA ASP A 194 -19.59 8.34 11.79
C ASP A 194 -19.81 7.63 10.44
N GLN A 195 -18.81 7.67 9.56
CA GLN A 195 -18.82 7.04 8.24
C GLN A 195 -17.74 5.96 8.15
N VAL A 196 -17.93 5.02 7.24
CA VAL A 196 -16.86 4.17 6.72
C VAL A 196 -16.67 4.48 5.25
N CYS A 197 -15.44 4.78 4.87
CA CYS A 197 -15.09 5.15 3.51
C CYS A 197 -14.24 4.04 2.89
N PHE A 198 -14.53 3.68 1.65
CA PHE A 198 -13.70 2.82 0.83
C PHE A 198 -13.36 3.52 -0.48
N ASP A 199 -12.22 3.15 -1.08
CA ASP A 199 -11.99 3.47 -2.47
C ASP A 199 -12.99 2.74 -3.38
N VAL A 200 -13.08 3.20 -4.62
CA VAL A 200 -13.84 2.57 -5.69
C VAL A 200 -12.87 2.25 -6.83
N THR A 201 -12.70 0.96 -7.09
CA THR A 201 -11.86 0.45 -8.17
C THR A 201 -12.67 -0.51 -9.05
N ARG A 202 -13.51 0.02 -9.95
CA ARG A 202 -14.31 -0.82 -10.88
C ARG A 202 -13.45 -1.54 -11.92
N SER A 203 -12.31 -0.95 -12.26
CA SER A 203 -11.33 -1.54 -13.17
C SER A 203 -9.94 -1.39 -12.59
N TRP A 204 -9.26 -2.51 -12.38
CA TRP A 204 -7.88 -2.52 -11.92
C TRP A 204 -6.95 -1.74 -12.87
N VAL A 205 -7.26 -1.65 -14.18
CA VAL A 205 -6.48 -0.92 -15.19
C VAL A 205 -6.65 0.59 -15.08
N LYS A 206 -7.78 1.07 -14.54
CA LYS A 206 -8.02 2.50 -14.31
C LYS A 206 -7.50 2.96 -12.96
N GLY A 207 -7.56 2.11 -11.94
CA GLY A 207 -7.23 2.47 -10.56
C GLY A 207 -8.43 3.06 -9.83
N VAL A 208 -8.17 3.82 -8.75
CA VAL A 208 -9.19 4.45 -7.92
C VAL A 208 -9.83 5.62 -8.68
N GLU A 209 -11.15 5.59 -8.82
CA GLU A 209 -11.92 6.60 -9.58
C GLU A 209 -12.97 7.34 -8.73
N ALA A 210 -13.26 6.82 -7.54
CA ALA A 210 -14.22 7.40 -6.61
C ALA A 210 -13.90 6.99 -5.16
N ILE A 211 -14.55 7.64 -4.21
CA ILE A 211 -14.65 7.18 -2.82
C ILE A 211 -16.13 6.88 -2.55
N GLN A 212 -16.39 5.71 -1.95
CA GLN A 212 -17.72 5.33 -1.48
C GLN A 212 -17.79 5.46 0.05
N THR A 213 -18.84 6.10 0.56
CA THR A 213 -19.05 6.34 1.99
C THR A 213 -20.33 5.66 2.46
N ILE A 214 -20.25 5.01 3.62
CA ILE A 214 -21.38 4.35 4.27
C ILE A 214 -21.59 4.99 5.63
N ASP A 215 -22.77 5.55 5.83
CA ASP A 215 -23.15 6.17 7.09
C ASP A 215 -23.49 5.09 8.13
N LEU A 216 -22.83 5.16 9.30
CA LEU A 216 -23.00 4.14 10.33
C LEU A 216 -24.36 4.23 11.05
N VAL A 217 -25.05 5.36 10.97
CA VAL A 217 -26.35 5.61 11.63
C VAL A 217 -27.49 5.40 10.64
N THR A 218 -27.50 6.11 9.53
CA THR A 218 -28.58 6.08 8.52
C THR A 218 -28.45 4.89 7.57
N LYS A 219 -27.26 4.28 7.49
CA LYS A 219 -26.91 3.18 6.57
C LYS A 219 -27.02 3.59 5.09
N SER A 220 -27.01 4.88 4.78
CA SER A 220 -26.92 5.37 3.41
C SER A 220 -25.55 5.06 2.81
N LEU A 221 -25.53 4.83 1.49
CA LEU A 221 -24.33 4.66 0.70
C LEU A 221 -24.27 5.80 -0.31
N GLU A 222 -23.15 6.51 -0.34
CA GLU A 222 -22.86 7.55 -1.33
C GLU A 222 -21.56 7.23 -2.07
N VAL A 223 -21.45 7.69 -3.31
CA VAL A 223 -20.26 7.50 -4.14
C VAL A 223 -19.90 8.83 -4.78
N LYS A 224 -18.69 9.31 -4.48
CA LYS A 224 -18.15 10.58 -4.97
C LYS A 224 -17.02 10.32 -5.96
N GLU A 225 -17.25 10.64 -7.22
CA GLU A 225 -16.25 10.51 -8.28
C GLU A 225 -15.12 11.53 -8.14
N ILE A 226 -13.95 11.14 -8.63
CA ILE A 226 -12.73 11.95 -8.57
C ILE A 226 -12.27 12.27 -9.98
N ASP A 227 -12.36 13.53 -10.36
CA ASP A 227 -11.58 14.06 -11.48
C ASP A 227 -10.21 14.49 -10.95
N TYR A 228 -9.18 13.68 -11.22
CA TYR A 228 -7.83 13.97 -10.75
C TYR A 228 -7.25 15.27 -11.31
N ARG A 229 -7.67 15.71 -12.50
CA ARG A 229 -7.15 16.94 -13.08
C ARG A 229 -7.69 18.15 -12.32
N GLU A 230 -8.97 18.14 -11.98
CA GLU A 230 -9.60 19.20 -11.18
C GLU A 230 -9.15 19.15 -9.72
N ALA A 231 -9.07 17.94 -9.15
CA ALA A 231 -8.67 17.72 -7.77
C ALA A 231 -7.18 17.98 -7.52
N SER A 232 -6.31 17.87 -8.53
CA SER A 232 -4.88 18.07 -8.32
C SER A 232 -4.53 19.52 -7.98
N ILE A 233 -3.64 19.67 -7.02
CA ILE A 233 -3.07 20.97 -6.64
C ILE A 233 -2.12 21.56 -7.68
N ASP A 234 -1.53 20.71 -8.53
CA ASP A 234 -0.62 21.08 -9.63
C ASP A 234 -1.31 21.10 -11.00
N GLY A 235 -2.64 20.91 -11.03
CA GLY A 235 -3.46 20.87 -12.25
C GLY A 235 -3.18 19.69 -13.18
N GLY A 236 -2.28 18.78 -12.78
CA GLY A 236 -1.94 17.56 -13.51
C GLY A 236 -2.91 16.41 -13.26
N THR A 237 -2.91 15.45 -14.16
CA THR A 237 -3.55 14.14 -13.91
C THR A 237 -2.57 13.20 -13.18
N VAL A 238 -3.00 11.96 -12.93
CA VAL A 238 -2.16 10.87 -12.42
C VAL A 238 -2.38 9.65 -13.28
N TRP A 239 -1.28 9.01 -13.72
CA TRP A 239 -1.39 7.78 -14.48
C TRP A 239 -1.60 6.62 -13.52
N TRP A 240 -2.68 5.86 -13.73
CA TRP A 240 -2.98 4.62 -13.00
C TRP A 240 -2.87 4.74 -11.46
N PRO A 241 -3.77 5.52 -10.81
CA PRO A 241 -3.83 5.71 -9.36
C PRO A 241 -4.29 4.43 -8.65
N TYR A 242 -3.43 3.41 -8.67
CA TYR A 242 -3.68 2.13 -8.04
C TYR A 242 -3.79 2.31 -6.52
N SER A 243 -4.77 1.63 -5.91
CA SER A 243 -5.05 1.76 -4.48
C SER A 243 -3.86 1.35 -3.61
N GLY A 244 -3.57 2.18 -2.62
CA GLY A 244 -2.50 2.00 -1.67
C GLY A 244 -2.99 1.54 -0.30
N CYS A 245 -3.22 2.53 0.57
CA CYS A 245 -3.77 2.37 1.92
C CYS A 245 -4.57 3.62 2.29
N ALA A 246 -5.40 3.52 3.32
CA ALA A 246 -6.21 4.64 3.79
C ALA A 246 -6.08 4.82 5.30
N THR A 247 -6.25 6.07 5.74
CA THR A 247 -6.42 6.42 7.15
C THR A 247 -7.21 7.72 7.24
N SER A 248 -7.75 8.03 8.42
CA SER A 248 -8.28 9.35 8.73
C SER A 248 -7.47 10.01 9.83
N ALA A 249 -7.23 11.32 9.72
CA ALA A 249 -6.69 12.14 10.79
C ALA A 249 -7.13 13.60 10.57
N TYR A 250 -7.11 14.42 11.62
CA TYR A 250 -7.43 15.86 11.53
C TYR A 250 -8.79 16.15 10.86
N SER A 251 -9.78 15.28 11.10
CA SER A 251 -11.10 15.34 10.44
C SER A 251 -11.02 15.35 8.92
N ARG A 252 -10.06 14.62 8.34
CA ARG A 252 -9.90 14.38 6.91
C ARG A 252 -9.58 12.92 6.64
N ILE A 253 -9.93 12.44 5.46
CA ILE A 253 -9.43 11.17 4.95
C ILE A 253 -8.12 11.40 4.20
N PHE A 254 -7.26 10.40 4.24
CA PHE A 254 -6.02 10.30 3.47
C PHE A 254 -6.06 8.96 2.74
N PHE A 255 -6.50 8.97 1.48
CA PHE A 255 -6.45 7.81 0.60
C PHE A 255 -5.18 7.87 -0.24
N PHE A 256 -4.18 7.08 0.15
CA PHE A 256 -2.94 6.97 -0.58
C PHE A 256 -3.15 6.08 -1.81
N VAL A 257 -2.74 6.61 -2.96
CA VAL A 257 -2.76 5.92 -4.25
C VAL A 257 -1.38 6.00 -4.85
N ARG A 258 -1.12 5.18 -5.87
CA ARG A 258 0.07 5.35 -6.68
C ARG A 258 0.13 6.78 -7.26
N GLY A 259 1.21 7.49 -6.95
CA GLY A 259 1.44 8.88 -7.32
C GLY A 259 1.04 9.94 -6.28
N GLY A 260 0.33 9.59 -5.20
CA GLY A 260 -0.07 10.62 -4.24
C GLY A 260 -1.05 10.20 -3.17
N ALA A 261 -1.78 11.19 -2.66
CA ALA A 261 -2.88 11.00 -1.73
C ALA A 261 -4.07 11.88 -2.12
N ILE A 262 -5.28 11.32 -2.03
CA ILE A 262 -6.53 12.08 -2.03
C ILE A 262 -6.80 12.47 -0.58
N ILE A 263 -6.90 13.77 -0.32
CA ILE A 263 -7.03 14.37 1.00
C ILE A 263 -8.24 15.30 0.99
N GLY A 264 -9.11 15.18 1.99
CA GLY A 264 -10.26 16.07 2.11
C GLY A 264 -11.36 15.52 3.01
N ASP A 265 -12.47 16.23 3.04
CA ASP A 265 -13.74 15.72 3.57
C ASP A 265 -14.52 14.98 2.47
N PRO A 266 -14.72 13.65 2.60
CA PRO A 266 -15.48 12.90 1.60
C PRO A 266 -16.94 13.35 1.50
N ILE A 267 -17.52 13.86 2.58
CA ILE A 267 -18.92 14.34 2.60
C ILE A 267 -19.02 15.71 1.93
N GLY A 268 -17.99 16.54 2.08
CA GLY A 268 -17.87 17.84 1.41
C GLY A 268 -18.48 19.01 2.19
N ASP A 269 -18.70 18.84 3.50
CA ASP A 269 -19.20 19.89 4.39
C ASP A 269 -18.11 20.90 4.74
N ILE A 270 -16.83 20.48 4.75
CA ILE A 270 -15.70 21.32 5.18
C ILE A 270 -14.80 21.73 4.01
N ASP A 271 -14.29 20.76 3.23
CA ASP A 271 -13.53 21.00 2.01
C ASP A 271 -13.70 19.88 0.98
N GLY A 272 -13.32 20.16 -0.27
CA GLY A 272 -13.36 19.18 -1.35
C GLY A 272 -12.20 18.19 -1.30
N LEU A 273 -12.40 17.03 -1.92
CA LEU A 273 -11.34 16.05 -2.13
C LEU A 273 -10.27 16.62 -3.07
N THR A 274 -9.04 16.67 -2.58
CA THR A 274 -7.89 17.26 -3.29
C THR A 274 -6.81 16.21 -3.46
N PHE A 275 -6.21 16.13 -4.64
CA PHE A 275 -5.10 15.23 -4.90
C PHE A 275 -3.77 15.95 -4.66
N VAL A 276 -2.99 15.42 -3.73
CA VAL A 276 -1.62 15.85 -3.42
C VAL A 276 -0.65 14.83 -3.98
N ARG A 277 0.18 15.25 -4.95
CA ARG A 277 1.19 14.38 -5.55
C ARG A 277 2.30 14.09 -4.55
N LEU A 278 2.61 12.81 -4.36
CA LEU A 278 3.63 12.30 -3.46
C LEU A 278 4.34 11.11 -4.12
N PHE A 279 5.65 11.24 -4.33
CA PHE A 279 6.50 10.23 -4.96
C PHE A 279 5.92 9.65 -6.27
N ASP A 280 5.29 10.50 -7.08
CA ASP A 280 4.84 10.14 -8.42
C ASP A 280 6.00 10.11 -9.39
N PHE A 281 6.46 8.91 -9.68
CA PHE A 281 7.53 8.68 -10.63
C PHE A 281 6.99 8.23 -11.99
N GLY A 282 5.87 8.82 -12.40
CA GLY A 282 5.26 8.70 -13.72
C GLY A 282 4.75 7.29 -13.99
N TYR A 283 5.35 6.58 -14.95
CA TYR A 283 4.96 5.22 -15.34
C TYR A 283 5.55 4.10 -14.49
N THR A 284 6.42 4.41 -13.52
CA THR A 284 7.09 3.38 -12.70
C THR A 284 6.16 2.75 -11.66
N GLY A 285 6.55 1.59 -11.11
CA GLY A 285 5.77 0.86 -10.10
C GLY A 285 5.81 1.47 -8.69
N TYR A 286 6.60 2.51 -8.43
CA TYR A 286 6.79 3.06 -7.08
C TYR A 286 5.47 3.56 -6.49
N SER A 287 5.02 2.99 -5.37
CA SER A 287 3.67 3.27 -4.86
C SER A 287 3.51 2.88 -3.39
N PRO A 288 2.46 3.38 -2.71
CA PRO A 288 2.09 2.97 -1.36
C PRO A 288 1.16 1.73 -1.38
N SER A 289 1.29 0.83 -2.37
CA SER A 289 0.48 -0.38 -2.45
C SER A 289 1.06 -1.53 -1.63
N ARG A 290 0.15 -2.43 -1.22
CA ARG A 290 0.49 -3.61 -0.38
C ARG A 290 1.32 -3.20 0.84
N THR A 291 0.82 -2.20 1.56
CA THR A 291 1.37 -1.71 2.82
C THR A 291 0.25 -1.09 3.65
N MET A 292 0.56 -0.25 4.63
CA MET A 292 -0.41 0.38 5.50
C MET A 292 -0.04 1.83 5.86
N ALA A 293 -1.02 2.55 6.40
CA ALA A 293 -0.84 3.83 7.06
C ALA A 293 -1.31 3.71 8.51
N LYS A 294 -0.59 4.33 9.46
CA LYS A 294 -1.01 4.39 10.88
C LYS A 294 -0.79 5.76 11.48
N SER A 295 -1.60 6.06 12.49
CA SER A 295 -1.36 7.20 13.37
C SER A 295 -0.21 6.91 14.32
N ILE A 296 0.84 7.73 14.29
CA ILE A 296 2.00 7.68 15.17
C ILE A 296 2.22 9.06 15.78
N ALA A 297 2.20 9.15 17.11
CA ALA A 297 2.36 10.42 17.85
C ALA A 297 1.44 11.56 17.34
N GLY A 298 0.24 11.22 16.89
CA GLY A 298 -0.73 12.17 16.36
C GLY A 298 -0.52 12.60 14.89
N GLY A 299 0.53 12.11 14.22
CA GLY A 299 0.75 12.26 12.77
C GLY A 299 0.48 10.96 12.01
N ILE A 300 0.60 10.98 10.69
CA ILE A 300 0.38 9.81 9.82
C ILE A 300 1.73 9.28 9.34
N LEU A 301 1.99 8.00 9.57
CA LEU A 301 3.11 7.27 8.99
C LEU A 301 2.60 6.38 7.87
N VAL A 302 3.23 6.44 6.70
CA VAL A 302 2.88 5.63 5.51
C VAL A 302 4.16 5.20 4.79
N ALA A 303 4.15 4.03 4.15
CA ALA A 303 5.27 3.58 3.33
C ALA A 303 5.03 3.82 1.83
N PHE A 304 6.09 4.16 1.10
CA PHE A 304 6.13 4.06 -0.35
C PHE A 304 7.22 3.08 -0.76
N ASN A 305 6.91 2.13 -1.62
CA ASN A 305 7.71 0.95 -1.86
C ASN A 305 8.33 0.92 -3.26
N SER A 306 9.54 0.37 -3.33
CA SER A 306 10.34 0.26 -4.56
C SER A 306 10.07 -1.00 -5.41
N TYR A 307 9.42 -2.02 -4.84
CA TYR A 307 9.22 -3.35 -5.46
C TYR A 307 7.76 -3.83 -5.42
N THR A 308 6.78 -2.95 -5.63
CA THR A 308 5.36 -3.32 -5.44
C THR A 308 4.86 -4.37 -6.43
N HIS A 309 5.44 -4.39 -7.63
CA HIS A 309 5.19 -5.37 -8.69
C HIS A 309 6.54 -5.91 -9.17
N GLY A 310 6.70 -7.23 -9.17
CA GLY A 310 7.92 -7.93 -9.57
C GLY A 310 8.09 -7.99 -11.07
N ILE A 311 8.93 -8.92 -11.53
CA ILE A 311 9.18 -9.10 -12.95
C ILE A 311 7.87 -9.44 -13.67
N VAL A 312 7.55 -8.65 -14.70
CA VAL A 312 6.38 -8.86 -15.56
C VAL A 312 6.81 -9.61 -16.82
N HIS A 313 6.32 -10.85 -17.01
CA HIS A 313 6.36 -11.53 -18.31
C HIS A 313 5.03 -11.30 -19.08
N PRO A 314 5.04 -10.46 -20.11
CA PRO A 314 3.83 -9.92 -20.70
C PRO A 314 3.10 -10.92 -21.61
N ARG A 315 1.78 -10.78 -21.62
CA ARG A 315 0.84 -11.59 -22.41
C ARG A 315 0.03 -10.75 -23.39
N ASN A 316 0.00 -9.44 -23.19
CA ASN A 316 -0.74 -8.47 -23.98
C ASN A 316 0.02 -7.15 -24.08
N GLU A 317 -0.43 -6.25 -24.96
CA GLU A 317 0.24 -4.96 -25.20
C GLU A 317 0.31 -4.06 -23.97
N PHE A 318 -0.65 -4.16 -23.05
CA PHE A 318 -0.63 -3.39 -21.81
C PHE A 318 0.49 -3.88 -20.90
N GLU A 319 0.62 -5.20 -20.72
CA GLU A 319 1.70 -5.79 -19.93
C GLU A 319 3.09 -5.55 -20.53
N GLU A 320 3.23 -5.48 -21.86
CA GLU A 320 4.49 -5.08 -22.49
C GLU A 320 4.90 -3.65 -22.10
N LYS A 321 3.93 -2.73 -22.02
CA LYS A 321 4.19 -1.38 -21.49
C LYS A 321 4.54 -1.41 -20.01
N LEU A 322 3.85 -2.22 -19.20
CA LEU A 322 4.17 -2.34 -17.77
C LEU A 322 5.59 -2.87 -17.54
N LYS A 323 6.00 -3.88 -18.29
CA LYS A 323 7.36 -4.47 -18.22
C LYS A 323 8.45 -3.42 -18.42
N GLU A 324 8.25 -2.47 -19.34
CA GLU A 324 9.23 -1.41 -19.60
C GLU A 324 9.50 -0.55 -18.36
N PHE A 325 8.48 -0.33 -17.53
CA PHE A 325 8.53 0.65 -16.43
C PHE A 325 8.60 0.03 -15.03
N PHE A 326 8.02 -1.15 -14.82
CA PHE A 326 7.92 -1.75 -13.48
C PHE A 326 9.19 -2.50 -13.08
N ASN A 327 9.95 -2.98 -14.07
CA ASN A 327 11.25 -3.60 -13.83
C ASN A 327 12.36 -2.56 -13.52
N PHE A 328 12.01 -1.27 -13.42
CA PHE A 328 12.95 -0.19 -13.13
C PHE A 328 12.79 0.30 -11.69
N ILE A 329 13.84 0.16 -10.88
CA ILE A 329 13.87 0.60 -9.48
C ILE A 329 14.28 2.07 -9.42
N VAL A 330 13.36 2.92 -8.96
CA VAL A 330 13.56 4.37 -8.89
C VAL A 330 14.44 4.79 -7.71
N GLY A 331 14.30 4.12 -6.58
CA GLY A 331 14.98 4.45 -5.33
C GLY A 331 14.64 3.42 -4.24
N PRO A 332 15.10 3.62 -3.00
CA PRO A 332 14.75 2.74 -1.88
C PRO A 332 13.28 2.89 -1.50
N SER A 333 12.72 1.92 -0.77
CA SER A 333 11.44 2.12 -0.09
C SER A 333 11.63 3.12 1.05
N ILE A 334 10.58 3.89 1.36
CA ILE A 334 10.65 4.96 2.37
C ILE A 334 9.46 4.92 3.32
N LEU A 335 9.68 5.35 4.57
CA LEU A 335 8.60 5.79 5.45
C LEU A 335 8.47 7.31 5.36
N LEU A 336 7.27 7.76 5.04
CA LEU A 336 6.86 9.15 5.02
C LEU A 336 6.05 9.43 6.27
N TYR A 337 6.45 10.46 7.03
CA TYR A 337 5.70 10.97 8.17
C TYR A 337 5.07 12.31 7.81
N ILE A 338 3.76 12.40 8.02
CA ILE A 338 2.91 13.54 7.68
C ILE A 338 2.34 14.12 8.98
N THR A 339 2.69 15.37 9.25
CA THR A 339 2.14 16.20 10.33
C THR A 339 1.83 17.55 9.71
N PRO A 340 0.63 17.75 9.14
CA PRO A 340 0.23 18.96 8.43
C PRO A 340 0.71 20.24 9.13
N PRO A 341 1.35 21.18 8.41
CA PRO A 341 1.56 21.20 6.96
C PRO A 341 2.79 20.40 6.47
N ILE A 342 3.53 19.74 7.36
CA ILE A 342 4.83 19.13 7.07
C ILE A 342 4.67 17.68 6.61
N ALA A 343 5.43 17.29 5.58
CA ALA A 343 5.72 15.90 5.25
C ALA A 343 7.24 15.69 5.19
N ARG A 344 7.74 14.54 5.65
CA ARG A 344 9.18 14.23 5.61
C ARG A 344 9.48 12.74 5.57
N ILE A 345 10.58 12.39 4.92
CA ILE A 345 11.10 11.02 4.89
C ILE A 345 11.83 10.75 6.21
N VAL A 346 11.40 9.73 6.94
CA VAL A 346 11.92 9.40 8.28
C VAL A 346 12.71 8.09 8.31
N PHE A 347 12.56 7.24 7.30
CA PHE A 347 13.30 5.99 7.16
C PHE A 347 13.42 5.57 5.70
N THR A 348 14.48 4.85 5.37
CA THR A 348 14.73 4.26 4.05
C THR A 348 15.10 2.79 4.20
N ALA A 349 14.61 1.94 3.31
CA ALA A 349 14.85 0.50 3.32
C ALA A 349 15.21 -0.01 1.91
N GLY A 350 16.13 -0.96 1.84
CA GLY A 350 16.46 -1.69 0.60
C GLY A 350 15.42 -2.75 0.21
N ALA A 351 14.42 -2.98 1.07
CA ALA A 351 13.34 -3.95 0.92
C ALA A 351 11.99 -3.23 0.91
N ARG A 352 10.92 -3.89 0.46
CA ARG A 352 9.55 -3.40 0.66
C ARG A 352 9.23 -3.33 2.14
N ILE A 353 8.48 -2.31 2.53
CA ILE A 353 7.85 -2.21 3.84
C ILE A 353 6.41 -2.68 3.70
N THR A 354 6.11 -3.87 4.22
CA THR A 354 4.81 -4.55 4.04
C THR A 354 3.85 -4.28 5.20
N GLY A 355 4.37 -3.85 6.35
CA GLY A 355 3.60 -3.39 7.50
C GLY A 355 4.51 -2.76 8.57
N PHE A 356 3.90 -2.06 9.53
CA PHE A 356 4.59 -1.55 10.71
C PHE A 356 3.63 -1.38 11.90
N GLU A 357 4.16 -1.44 13.11
CA GLU A 357 3.37 -1.33 14.34
C GLU A 357 4.18 -0.78 15.51
N SER A 358 3.52 0.02 16.36
CA SER A 358 4.13 0.52 17.59
C SER A 358 3.99 -0.46 18.75
N ILE A 359 5.12 -0.75 19.39
CA ILE A 359 5.19 -1.51 20.64
C ILE A 359 6.04 -0.71 21.64
N GLY A 360 5.38 -0.03 22.58
CA GLY A 360 6.05 0.88 23.49
C GLY A 360 6.74 2.04 22.75
N ASP A 361 8.04 2.20 22.97
CA ASP A 361 8.91 3.20 22.33
C ASP A 361 9.52 2.73 20.98
N ARG A 362 9.18 1.51 20.54
CA ARG A 362 9.69 0.92 19.30
C ARG A 362 8.64 0.89 18.22
N LEU A 363 9.09 1.09 16.98
CA LEU A 363 8.32 0.83 15.77
C LEU A 363 8.87 -0.47 15.18
N ILE A 364 8.06 -1.51 15.17
CA ILE A 364 8.36 -2.76 14.47
C ILE A 364 8.02 -2.57 13.00
N VAL A 365 8.95 -2.85 12.11
CA VAL A 365 8.79 -2.70 10.66
C VAL A 365 8.99 -4.06 10.00
N ALA A 366 8.01 -4.47 9.20
CA ALA A 366 8.04 -5.67 8.40
C ALA A 366 8.63 -5.39 7.02
N LEU A 367 9.64 -6.18 6.66
CA LEU A 367 10.39 -6.05 5.42
C LEU A 367 10.29 -7.31 4.56
N SER A 368 10.24 -7.13 3.24
CA SER A 368 10.41 -8.20 2.24
C SER A 368 11.24 -7.72 1.06
N ASN A 369 12.31 -8.44 0.72
CA ASN A 369 13.25 -8.03 -0.33
C ASN A 369 12.85 -8.41 -1.76
N GLU A 370 11.71 -9.09 -1.93
CA GLU A 370 11.22 -9.53 -3.23
C GLU A 370 9.75 -9.13 -3.40
N ALA A 371 9.31 -8.96 -4.63
CA ALA A 371 7.98 -8.48 -5.00
C ALA A 371 6.96 -9.61 -5.19
N ASN A 372 5.68 -9.25 -5.36
CA ASN A 372 4.73 -10.18 -5.99
C ASN A 372 5.03 -10.23 -7.48
N LEU A 373 5.22 -11.42 -8.04
CA LEU A 373 5.32 -11.59 -9.49
C LEU A 373 3.96 -11.30 -10.14
N ALA A 374 3.95 -10.94 -11.43
CA ALA A 374 2.73 -10.63 -12.15
C ALA A 374 2.35 -11.74 -13.15
N ALA A 375 1.17 -11.63 -13.75
CA ALA A 375 0.74 -12.50 -14.85
C ALA A 375 0.81 -14.01 -14.51
N GLU A 376 1.28 -14.84 -15.44
CA GLU A 376 1.42 -16.28 -15.27
C GLU A 376 2.85 -16.62 -14.82
N ASP A 377 3.37 -15.95 -13.79
CA ASP A 377 4.72 -16.18 -13.27
C ASP A 377 4.71 -16.83 -11.88
N ALA A 378 3.74 -17.69 -11.61
CA ALA A 378 3.72 -18.43 -10.36
C ALA A 378 4.96 -19.34 -10.21
N THR A 379 5.51 -19.39 -9.01
CA THR A 379 6.64 -20.22 -8.64
C THR A 379 6.21 -21.22 -7.57
N PRO A 380 6.81 -22.42 -7.49
CA PRO A 380 6.49 -23.37 -6.43
C PRO A 380 7.01 -22.93 -5.05
N ASN A 381 7.92 -21.96 -5.01
CA ASN A 381 8.54 -21.44 -3.80
C ASN A 381 8.25 -19.95 -3.67
N ASP A 382 8.18 -19.47 -2.43
CA ASP A 382 8.41 -18.06 -2.12
C ASP A 382 9.82 -17.68 -2.61
N THR A 383 10.02 -16.43 -2.99
CA THR A 383 11.28 -15.96 -3.59
C THR A 383 12.01 -14.92 -2.74
N GLY A 384 11.42 -14.47 -1.62
CA GLY A 384 11.92 -13.38 -0.80
C GLY A 384 12.31 -13.78 0.62
N THR A 385 13.30 -13.06 1.14
CA THR A 385 13.62 -13.06 2.56
C THR A 385 12.78 -12.00 3.25
N ARG A 386 12.14 -12.39 4.37
CA ARG A 386 11.31 -11.50 5.17
C ARG A 386 11.85 -11.39 6.59
N GLU A 387 11.84 -10.18 7.13
CA GLU A 387 12.32 -9.92 8.48
C GLU A 387 11.51 -8.82 9.18
N LEU A 388 11.59 -8.84 10.51
CA LEU A 388 11.09 -7.77 11.37
C LEU A 388 12.30 -7.02 11.92
N ILE A 389 12.26 -5.69 11.86
CA ILE A 389 13.25 -4.83 12.52
C ILE A 389 12.56 -3.92 13.53
N ALA A 390 13.29 -3.52 14.58
CA ALA A 390 12.81 -2.57 15.58
C ALA A 390 13.54 -1.24 15.44
N LEU A 391 12.79 -0.16 15.21
CA LEU A 391 13.28 1.21 15.16
C LEU A 391 12.87 1.96 16.42
N ASP A 392 13.69 2.91 16.85
CA ASP A 392 13.35 3.82 17.95
C ASP A 392 12.41 4.92 17.44
N GLN A 393 11.19 5.00 17.99
CA GLN A 393 10.19 5.97 17.54
C GLN A 393 10.64 7.40 17.79
N GLY A 394 11.23 7.69 18.96
CA GLY A 394 11.71 9.03 19.29
C GLY A 394 12.78 9.50 18.31
N LYS A 395 13.75 8.64 17.98
CA LYS A 395 14.77 8.95 16.96
C LYS A 395 14.16 9.13 15.58
N LEU A 396 13.23 8.26 15.17
CA LEU A 396 12.57 8.36 13.86
C LEU A 396 11.81 9.69 13.71
N LEU A 397 11.17 10.16 14.78
CA LEU A 397 10.43 11.41 14.79
C LEU A 397 11.31 12.66 15.03
N THR A 398 12.54 12.54 15.51
CA THR A 398 13.39 13.72 15.80
C THR A 398 14.65 13.79 14.95
N SER A 399 14.99 12.72 14.24
CA SER A 399 16.22 12.67 13.44
C SER A 399 16.17 13.62 12.26
N ILE A 400 17.35 14.15 11.93
CA ILE A 400 17.62 14.85 10.69
C ILE A 400 17.34 13.91 9.51
N ALA A 401 16.80 14.45 8.42
CA ALA A 401 16.51 13.69 7.22
C ALA A 401 17.78 12.97 6.72
N LYS A 402 17.65 11.68 6.40
CA LYS A 402 18.77 10.86 5.93
C LYS A 402 18.90 10.99 4.41
N PRO A 403 20.13 11.08 3.86
CA PRO A 403 20.30 11.21 2.42
C PRO A 403 19.60 10.10 1.63
N VAL A 404 18.91 10.49 0.57
CA VAL A 404 18.20 9.57 -0.32
C VAL A 404 18.29 10.06 -1.76
N TYR A 405 18.31 9.10 -2.69
CA TYR A 405 18.41 9.36 -4.10
C TYR A 405 17.32 8.64 -4.85
N PHE A 406 16.71 9.36 -5.80
CA PHE A 406 15.79 8.79 -6.78
C PHE A 406 16.38 9.01 -8.16
N GLN A 407 16.27 8.01 -9.02
CA GLN A 407 16.79 8.04 -10.38
C GLN A 407 15.69 7.65 -11.35
N LEU A 408 15.56 8.38 -12.46
CA LEU A 408 14.55 8.16 -13.49
C LEU A 408 15.13 8.37 -14.88
N LEU A 409 14.35 7.98 -15.88
CA LEU A 409 14.55 8.32 -17.28
C LEU A 409 13.41 9.23 -17.75
N GLY A 410 13.68 10.11 -18.73
CA GLY A 410 12.67 10.99 -19.31
C GLY A 410 11.42 10.25 -19.78
N LYS A 411 11.57 9.02 -20.31
CA LYS A 411 10.47 8.16 -20.75
C LYS A 411 9.49 7.75 -19.65
N HIS A 412 9.92 7.75 -18.39
CA HIS A 412 9.07 7.41 -17.26
C HIS A 412 8.10 8.54 -16.92
N ILE A 413 8.44 9.80 -17.21
CA ILE A 413 7.68 10.97 -16.78
C ILE A 413 7.03 11.71 -17.96
N ARG A 414 7.72 11.73 -19.12
CA ARG A 414 7.34 12.49 -20.31
C ARG A 414 7.05 13.96 -19.96
N ASP A 415 5.89 14.45 -20.36
CA ASP A 415 5.38 15.81 -20.15
C ASP A 415 4.37 15.90 -19.00
N MET A 416 4.17 14.82 -18.23
CA MET A 416 3.27 14.82 -17.08
C MET A 416 3.94 15.43 -15.84
N PRO A 417 3.17 16.10 -14.95
CA PRO A 417 3.65 16.41 -13.61
C PRO A 417 4.09 15.15 -12.85
N TRP A 418 5.25 15.21 -12.21
CA TRP A 418 5.89 14.10 -11.52
C TRP A 418 6.66 14.61 -10.29
N GLY A 419 7.06 13.73 -9.38
CA GLY A 419 7.73 14.09 -8.14
C GLY A 419 6.75 14.10 -6.97
N GLY A 420 6.58 15.22 -6.29
CA GLY A 420 5.95 15.25 -4.98
C GLY A 420 6.93 14.81 -3.91
N ILE A 421 8.10 15.43 -3.89
CA ILE A 421 9.22 15.10 -3.01
C ILE A 421 9.26 16.09 -1.87
N PRO A 422 9.05 15.65 -0.62
CA PRO A 422 9.22 16.53 0.53
C PRO A 422 10.70 16.87 0.73
N LEU A 423 11.00 18.17 0.79
CA LEU A 423 12.37 18.66 0.97
C LEU A 423 12.71 18.99 2.42
N TYR A 424 11.70 18.97 3.30
CA TYR A 424 11.86 19.31 4.71
C TYR A 424 12.97 18.49 5.38
N GLY A 425 13.94 19.19 5.96
CA GLY A 425 15.07 18.60 6.69
C GLY A 425 16.31 18.30 5.85
N TYR A 426 16.28 18.49 4.53
CA TYR A 426 17.47 18.38 3.66
C TYR A 426 18.16 19.72 3.48
N LYS A 427 19.50 19.71 3.52
CA LYS A 427 20.30 20.95 3.45
C LYS A 427 20.63 21.35 2.02
N ASN A 428 20.86 20.36 1.15
CA ASN A 428 21.28 20.59 -0.23
C ASN A 428 20.45 19.73 -1.21
N PRO A 429 19.11 19.87 -1.24
CA PRO A 429 18.29 19.17 -2.22
C PRO A 429 18.56 19.69 -3.62
N ARG A 430 18.73 18.80 -4.61
CA ARG A 430 18.96 19.19 -6.00
C ARG A 430 18.48 18.15 -7.00
N ILE A 431 18.20 18.59 -8.21
CA ILE A 431 17.98 17.72 -9.37
C ILE A 431 19.18 17.82 -10.31
N VAL A 432 19.65 16.68 -10.80
CA VAL A 432 20.70 16.59 -11.82
C VAL A 432 20.10 15.98 -13.08
N ILE A 433 20.19 16.71 -14.19
CA ILE A 433 19.70 16.27 -15.50
C ILE A 433 20.92 15.96 -16.37
N TYR A 434 21.17 14.69 -16.64
CA TYR A 434 22.37 14.29 -17.36
C TYR A 434 22.23 14.55 -18.86
N PRO A 435 23.27 15.09 -19.52
CA PRO A 435 23.16 15.47 -20.91
C PRO A 435 23.26 14.25 -21.83
N ARG A 436 22.44 14.24 -22.87
CA ARG A 436 22.68 13.46 -24.09
C ARG A 436 22.88 14.32 -25.34
N ARG A 437 22.48 15.60 -25.30
CA ARG A 437 22.66 16.59 -26.37
C ARG A 437 22.79 17.99 -25.76
N ASP A 438 23.47 18.91 -26.45
CA ASP A 438 23.43 20.35 -26.13
C ASP A 438 22.04 20.92 -26.48
N LYS A 439 21.10 20.77 -25.54
CA LYS A 439 19.74 21.29 -25.66
C LYS A 439 19.37 22.08 -24.41
N TYR A 440 18.30 22.85 -24.53
CA TYR A 440 17.60 23.46 -23.40
C TYR A 440 16.24 22.77 -23.26
N THR A 441 15.74 22.72 -22.03
CA THR A 441 14.35 22.34 -21.75
C THR A 441 13.75 23.30 -20.73
N LYS A 442 12.42 23.43 -20.75
CA LYS A 442 11.69 24.17 -19.73
C LYS A 442 11.27 23.20 -18.63
N LEU A 443 11.57 23.57 -17.40
CA LEU A 443 11.11 22.89 -16.19
C LEU A 443 10.19 23.84 -15.43
N THR A 444 8.97 23.40 -15.18
CA THR A 444 8.11 23.98 -14.15
C THR A 444 8.34 23.22 -12.85
N ILE A 445 8.54 23.96 -11.76
CA ILE A 445 8.53 23.43 -10.39
C ILE A 445 7.24 23.91 -9.74
N TYR A 446 6.52 22.97 -9.13
CA TYR A 446 5.35 23.24 -8.30
C TYR A 446 5.77 23.07 -6.85
N SER A 447 5.57 24.08 -6.02
CA SER A 447 5.82 24.01 -4.57
C SER A 447 4.53 24.13 -3.77
N TYR A 448 4.36 23.22 -2.81
CA TYR A 448 3.17 23.12 -1.98
C TYR A 448 3.49 22.40 -0.68
N ASP A 449 2.50 22.27 0.19
CA ASP A 449 2.59 21.50 1.43
C ASP A 449 1.35 20.61 1.61
N VAL A 450 1.18 20.03 2.80
CA VAL A 450 0.02 19.21 3.16
C VAL A 450 -0.83 19.92 4.23
N SER A 451 -0.96 21.24 4.14
CA SER A 451 -1.88 22.04 4.95
C SER A 451 -3.32 21.52 4.84
N LEU A 452 -4.13 21.77 5.87
CA LEU A 452 -5.55 21.42 5.89
C LEU A 452 -6.37 22.69 6.19
N PRO A 453 -7.19 23.21 5.25
CA PRO A 453 -7.42 22.69 3.90
C PRO A 453 -6.16 22.78 3.02
N VAL A 454 -6.08 21.88 2.03
CA VAL A 454 -4.96 21.85 1.09
C VAL A 454 -5.02 23.06 0.16
N LEU A 455 -3.89 23.75 -0.01
CA LEU A 455 -3.76 24.92 -0.88
C LEU A 455 -3.25 24.53 -2.27
N LYS A 456 -3.56 25.36 -3.28
CA LYS A 456 -3.01 25.20 -4.64
C LYS A 456 -1.50 25.43 -4.63
N ALA A 457 -0.81 24.75 -5.54
CA ALA A 457 0.64 24.89 -5.66
C ALA A 457 1.04 26.26 -6.23
N GLU A 458 2.19 26.75 -5.76
CA GLU A 458 2.90 27.86 -6.40
C GLU A 458 3.70 27.31 -7.59
N GLU A 459 3.84 28.11 -8.66
CA GLU A 459 4.52 27.71 -9.90
C GLU A 459 5.75 28.57 -10.18
N ASP A 460 6.88 27.91 -10.42
CA ASP A 460 8.13 28.55 -10.88
C ASP A 460 8.60 27.93 -12.20
N HIS A 461 9.03 28.78 -13.13
CA HIS A 461 9.49 28.35 -14.45
C HIS A 461 10.98 28.59 -14.65
N TYR A 462 11.68 27.54 -15.09
CA TYR A 462 13.11 27.54 -15.34
C TYR A 462 13.41 27.10 -16.77
N THR A 463 14.43 27.70 -17.36
CA THR A 463 15.06 27.16 -18.58
C THR A 463 16.38 26.54 -18.17
N ILE A 464 16.53 25.24 -18.43
CA ILE A 464 17.68 24.47 -17.96
C ILE A 464 18.45 23.96 -19.16
N LYS A 465 19.78 24.11 -19.11
CA LYS A 465 20.67 23.42 -20.04
C LYS A 465 20.92 22.00 -19.55
N TYR A 466 20.84 21.02 -20.44
CA TYR A 466 21.20 19.65 -20.09
C TYR A 466 22.65 19.58 -19.56
N GLY A 467 22.86 18.81 -18.48
CA GLY A 467 24.14 18.72 -17.77
C GLY A 467 24.29 19.66 -16.59
N GLU A 468 23.37 20.61 -16.42
CA GLU A 468 23.28 21.42 -15.21
C GLU A 468 22.47 20.73 -14.11
N TYR A 469 22.66 21.20 -12.89
CA TYR A 469 21.81 20.84 -11.77
C TYR A 469 20.91 22.02 -11.42
N VAL A 470 19.72 21.71 -10.94
CA VAL A 470 18.79 22.68 -10.34
C VAL A 470 18.92 22.55 -8.83
N ASP A 471 19.33 23.64 -8.18
CA ASP A 471 19.31 23.75 -6.73
C ASP A 471 17.86 23.93 -6.25
N LEU A 472 17.43 23.09 -5.31
CA LEU A 472 16.08 23.14 -4.73
C LEU A 472 16.07 23.77 -3.33
N SER A 473 17.18 24.35 -2.87
CA SER A 473 17.30 24.92 -1.51
C SER A 473 16.31 26.04 -1.23
N ALA A 474 15.83 26.74 -2.26
CA ALA A 474 14.76 27.74 -2.14
C ALA A 474 13.41 27.13 -1.71
N PHE A 475 13.19 25.84 -1.97
CA PHE A 475 11.94 25.11 -1.71
C PHE A 475 12.04 24.18 -0.49
N ARG A 476 13.07 24.33 0.34
CA ARG A 476 13.44 23.37 1.40
C ARG A 476 12.32 23.04 2.39
N ASP A 477 11.37 23.96 2.56
CA ASP A 477 10.27 23.83 3.54
C ASP A 477 8.98 23.33 2.88
N SER A 478 9.06 22.86 1.62
CA SER A 478 7.93 22.45 0.80
C SER A 478 8.08 21.01 0.26
N ILE A 479 6.99 20.52 -0.31
CA ILE A 479 6.94 19.40 -1.24
C ILE A 479 7.04 19.98 -2.65
N VAL A 480 7.86 19.35 -3.49
CA VAL A 480 8.04 19.79 -4.88
C VAL A 480 7.64 18.74 -5.90
N SER A 481 6.85 19.13 -6.89
CA SER A 481 6.65 18.38 -8.14
C SER A 481 7.19 19.16 -9.34
N PHE A 482 7.29 18.50 -10.47
CA PHE A 482 8.07 18.93 -11.63
C PHE A 482 7.28 18.63 -12.90
N ARG A 483 7.42 19.48 -13.92
CA ARG A 483 6.95 19.17 -15.28
C ARG A 483 7.95 19.69 -16.30
N PHE A 484 8.30 18.84 -17.27
CA PHE A 484 9.07 19.27 -18.44
C PHE A 484 8.12 19.51 -19.61
N ASP A 485 8.35 20.60 -20.36
CA ASP A 485 7.58 20.82 -21.60
C ASP A 485 7.99 19.85 -22.71
N ASN A 486 9.29 19.50 -22.77
CA ASN A 486 9.83 18.54 -23.72
C ASN A 486 11.13 17.92 -23.16
N ILE A 487 11.04 16.69 -22.67
CA ILE A 487 12.16 15.91 -22.14
C ILE A 487 12.63 14.89 -23.18
N ASP A 488 13.94 14.76 -23.39
CA ASP A 488 14.47 13.63 -24.15
C ASP A 488 14.24 12.34 -23.35
N LEU A 489 13.57 11.37 -23.97
CA LEU A 489 13.07 10.15 -23.33
C LEU A 489 14.18 9.29 -22.69
N ASP A 490 15.41 9.38 -23.19
CA ASP A 490 16.54 8.63 -22.63
C ASP A 490 17.36 9.44 -21.62
N THR A 491 16.96 10.68 -21.34
CA THR A 491 17.63 11.53 -20.36
C THR A 491 17.55 10.89 -18.98
N LYS A 492 18.71 10.72 -18.36
CA LYS A 492 18.78 10.33 -16.95
C LYS A 492 18.55 11.55 -16.06
N ILE A 493 17.66 11.40 -15.10
CA ILE A 493 17.31 12.42 -14.10
C ILE A 493 17.61 11.83 -12.73
N LYS A 494 18.24 12.60 -11.85
CA LYS A 494 18.53 12.19 -10.48
C LYS A 494 18.08 13.27 -9.48
N ILE A 495 17.20 12.91 -8.56
CA ILE A 495 16.88 13.71 -7.39
C ILE A 495 17.86 13.32 -6.28
N CYS A 496 18.57 14.30 -5.75
CA CYS A 496 19.53 14.13 -4.67
C CYS A 496 19.05 14.90 -3.44
N LEU A 497 18.73 14.18 -2.36
CA LEU A 497 18.37 14.77 -1.08
C LEU A 497 19.52 14.51 -0.10
N SER A 498 20.13 15.56 0.44
CA SER A 498 21.31 15.48 1.33
C SER A 498 21.36 16.56 2.39
#